data_AF-A0A9X0ZTJ4-F1
#
_entry.id   AF-A0A9X0ZTJ4-F1
#
_cell.length_a   1.000
_cell.length_b   1.000
_cell.length_c   1.000
_cell.angle_alpha   90.00
_cell.angle_beta   90.00
_cell.angle_gamma   90.00
#
_symmetry.space_group_name_H-M   'P 1'
#
loop_
_entity.id
_entity.type
_entity.pdbx_description
1 polymer ?
#
loop_
_entity_poly.entity_id
_entity_poly.type
_entity_poly.pdbx_seq_one_letter_code
_entity_poly.pdbx_strand_id
1 'polypeptide(L)'
;MPQPDWPYIENLAYQIIVDAVHSIRRQHPHETVYAAIFHNFYCDNTYLYFPTLSVGTEELLTRVVEKYQSEYGSAESRAGLEQSLRWSGADLAEYLFDGGAAGNAAAQSVQAAVRQEADWDDLYDRFRRCFPRACRRATEDLLRAKLVAPDFVAVACDEDEELIAPSLTPEQLQRHFPEFV
;
A
#
# COMPACT_ATOMS: atom_id res chain seq x y z
N MET A 1 -5.25 24.60 -19.75
CA MET A 1 -4.40 23.59 -19.10
C MET A 1 -5.29 22.45 -18.66
N PRO A 2 -4.99 21.19 -19.01
CA PRO A 2 -5.82 20.06 -18.63
C PRO A 2 -5.78 19.85 -17.11
N GLN A 3 -6.91 19.51 -16.51
CA GLN A 3 -6.93 19.02 -15.13
C GLN A 3 -6.42 17.57 -15.09
N PRO A 4 -5.87 17.10 -13.96
CA PRO A 4 -5.50 15.71 -13.81
C PRO A 4 -6.74 14.82 -13.94
N ASP A 5 -6.58 13.68 -14.61
CA ASP A 5 -7.63 12.68 -14.73
C ASP A 5 -7.67 11.82 -13.46
N TRP A 6 -8.40 12.28 -12.46
CA TRP A 6 -8.52 11.59 -11.16
C TRP A 6 -9.08 10.16 -11.27
N PRO A 7 -10.14 9.90 -12.08
CA PRO A 7 -10.59 8.54 -12.34
C PRO A 7 -9.50 7.63 -12.92
N TYR A 8 -8.65 8.14 -13.82
CA TYR A 8 -7.52 7.39 -14.34
C TYR A 8 -6.50 7.06 -13.26
N ILE A 9 -6.12 8.02 -12.41
CA ILE A 9 -5.16 7.81 -11.30
C ILE A 9 -5.68 6.76 -10.31
N GLU A 10 -6.96 6.84 -9.93
CA GLU A 10 -7.59 5.84 -9.05
C GLU A 10 -7.61 4.45 -9.69
N ASN A 11 -7.98 4.35 -10.97
CA ASN A 11 -7.95 3.08 -11.70
C ASN A 11 -6.54 2.51 -11.87
N LEU A 12 -5.53 3.37 -12.05
CA LEU A 12 -4.14 2.96 -12.13
C LEU A 12 -3.68 2.36 -10.80
N ALA A 13 -3.95 3.03 -9.67
CA ALA A 13 -3.63 2.49 -8.34
C ALA A 13 -4.32 1.14 -8.08
N TYR A 14 -5.60 1.00 -8.49
CA TYR A 14 -6.33 -0.26 -8.41
C TYR A 14 -5.65 -1.36 -9.24
N GLN A 15 -5.27 -1.06 -10.48
CA GLN A 15 -4.68 -2.03 -11.39
C GLN A 15 -3.31 -2.50 -10.89
N ILE A 16 -2.51 -1.61 -10.30
CA ILE A 16 -1.22 -1.97 -9.69
C ILE A 16 -1.40 -3.02 -8.59
N ILE A 17 -2.40 -2.87 -7.71
CA ILE A 17 -2.69 -3.86 -6.66
C ILE A 17 -3.08 -5.21 -7.30
N VAL A 18 -4.00 -5.20 -8.25
CA VAL A 18 -4.51 -6.42 -8.89
C VAL A 18 -3.40 -7.15 -9.64
N ASP A 19 -2.58 -6.43 -10.40
CA ASP A 19 -1.46 -6.99 -11.16
C ASP A 19 -0.37 -7.53 -10.24
N ALA A 20 -0.07 -6.84 -9.12
CA ALA A 20 0.87 -7.31 -8.11
C ALA A 20 0.44 -8.66 -7.53
N VAL A 21 -0.83 -8.79 -7.10
CA VAL A 21 -1.38 -10.04 -6.57
C VAL A 21 -1.32 -11.15 -7.63
N HIS A 22 -1.74 -10.87 -8.87
CA HIS A 22 -1.66 -11.85 -9.95
C HIS A 22 -0.22 -12.27 -10.27
N SER A 23 0.73 -11.33 -10.18
CA SER A 23 2.15 -11.60 -10.39
C SER A 23 2.68 -12.54 -9.32
N ILE A 24 2.44 -12.25 -8.04
CA ILE A 24 2.88 -13.10 -6.91
C ILE A 24 2.23 -14.48 -7.01
N ARG A 25 0.91 -14.57 -7.23
CA ARG A 25 0.22 -15.86 -7.37
C ARG A 25 0.75 -16.71 -8.53
N ARG A 26 1.27 -16.10 -9.60
CA ARG A 26 1.86 -16.79 -10.74
C ARG A 26 3.28 -17.29 -10.45
N GLN A 27 4.09 -16.44 -9.82
CA GLN A 27 5.50 -16.72 -9.55
C GLN A 27 5.70 -17.58 -8.29
N HIS A 28 4.82 -17.39 -7.31
CA HIS A 28 4.83 -18.00 -5.97
C HIS A 28 3.43 -18.55 -5.63
N PRO A 29 2.95 -19.60 -6.33
CA PRO A 29 1.58 -20.10 -6.18
C PRO A 29 1.26 -20.67 -4.79
N HIS A 30 2.29 -20.93 -3.98
CA HIS A 30 2.18 -21.41 -2.62
C HIS A 30 2.06 -20.28 -1.60
N GLU A 31 2.33 -19.03 -1.99
CA GLU A 31 2.25 -17.90 -1.08
C GLU A 31 0.83 -17.36 -0.94
N THR A 32 0.52 -16.94 0.28
CA THR A 32 -0.77 -16.44 0.73
C THR A 32 -0.64 -14.94 0.98
N VAL A 33 -1.15 -14.15 0.03
CA VAL A 33 -1.14 -12.69 0.12
C VAL A 33 -2.15 -12.22 1.15
N TYR A 34 -1.69 -11.47 2.17
CA TYR A 34 -2.54 -10.94 3.25
C TYR A 34 -2.58 -9.41 3.29
N ALA A 35 -1.67 -8.73 2.60
CA ALA A 35 -1.52 -7.28 2.70
C ALA A 35 -1.09 -6.65 1.38
N ALA A 36 -1.59 -5.45 1.10
CA ALA A 36 -1.01 -4.57 0.10
C ALA A 36 -1.02 -3.13 0.62
N ILE A 37 0.08 -2.40 0.49
CA ILE A 37 0.24 -1.07 1.09
C ILE A 37 0.93 -0.13 0.12
N PHE A 38 0.23 0.96 -0.21
CA PHE A 38 0.87 2.11 -0.82
C PHE A 38 1.60 2.91 0.26
N HIS A 39 2.85 3.25 0.03
CA HIS A 39 3.68 4.04 0.94
C HIS A 39 4.67 4.90 0.14
N ASN A 40 5.51 5.67 0.84
CA ASN A 40 6.43 6.65 0.24
C ASN A 40 5.69 7.71 -0.59
N PHE A 41 4.55 8.19 -0.09
CA PHE A 41 3.93 9.39 -0.64
C PHE A 41 4.87 10.57 -0.40
N TYR A 42 5.10 11.39 -1.43
CA TYR A 42 6.03 12.50 -1.35
C TYR A 42 5.56 13.68 -2.20
N CYS A 43 5.58 14.86 -1.60
CA CYS A 43 5.36 16.15 -2.26
C CYS A 43 6.17 17.26 -1.55
N ASP A 44 6.97 18.04 -2.28
CA ASP A 44 7.80 19.13 -1.71
C ASP A 44 7.53 20.50 -2.36
N ASN A 45 6.31 20.70 -2.85
CA ASN A 45 5.89 21.89 -3.61
C ASN A 45 6.71 22.15 -4.89
N THR A 46 7.50 21.16 -5.33
CA THR A 46 8.23 21.18 -6.60
C THR A 46 8.01 19.87 -7.35
N TYR A 47 8.10 18.76 -6.63
CA TYR A 47 7.96 17.40 -7.11
C TYR A 47 6.87 16.68 -6.35
N LEU A 48 6.16 15.82 -7.08
CA LEU A 48 5.22 14.85 -6.56
C LEU A 48 5.59 13.51 -7.20
N TYR A 49 5.79 12.49 -6.38
CA TYR A 49 6.08 11.14 -6.87
C TYR A 49 4.87 10.23 -6.70
N PHE A 50 4.73 9.27 -7.61
CA PHE A 50 3.74 8.22 -7.46
C PHE A 50 4.22 7.24 -6.37
N PRO A 51 3.36 6.84 -5.42
CA PRO A 51 3.78 6.01 -4.30
C PRO A 51 4.14 4.58 -4.75
N THR A 52 4.93 3.91 -3.92
CA THR A 52 5.29 2.50 -4.10
C THR A 52 4.23 1.61 -3.47
N LEU A 53 3.92 0.48 -4.09
CA LEU A 53 3.13 -0.58 -3.49
C LEU A 53 4.05 -1.68 -2.94
N SER A 54 3.89 -2.04 -1.68
CA SER A 54 4.46 -3.26 -1.12
C SER A 54 3.37 -4.30 -0.86
N VAL A 55 3.69 -5.59 -0.97
CA VAL A 55 2.74 -6.70 -0.77
C VAL A 55 3.31 -7.70 0.23
N GLY A 56 2.53 -7.99 1.28
CA GLY A 56 2.89 -8.96 2.32
C GLY A 56 2.28 -10.34 2.06
N THR A 57 3.06 -11.39 2.33
CA THR A 57 2.61 -12.80 2.31
C THR A 57 2.91 -13.49 3.63
N GLU A 58 2.07 -14.44 4.02
CA GLU A 58 2.22 -15.16 5.30
C GLU A 58 3.56 -15.91 5.39
N GLU A 59 4.01 -16.42 4.24
CA GLU A 59 5.25 -17.16 4.10
C GLU A 59 6.46 -16.22 4.17
N LEU A 60 6.38 -15.03 3.59
CA LEU A 60 7.40 -14.00 3.76
C LEU A 60 7.52 -13.58 5.21
N LEU A 61 6.42 -13.22 5.86
CA LEU A 61 6.41 -12.82 7.27
C LEU A 61 7.02 -13.93 8.15
N THR A 62 6.67 -15.18 7.89
CA THR A 62 7.27 -16.34 8.57
C THR A 62 8.80 -16.38 8.42
N ARG A 63 9.32 -16.17 7.20
CA ARG A 63 10.77 -16.12 6.96
C ARG A 63 11.43 -14.96 7.72
N VAL A 64 10.79 -13.78 7.74
CA VAL A 64 11.31 -12.61 8.47
C VAL A 64 11.34 -12.88 9.97
N VAL A 65 10.28 -13.44 10.55
CA VAL A 65 10.23 -13.83 11.96
C VAL A 65 11.35 -14.81 12.32
N GLU A 66 11.55 -15.86 11.51
CA GLU A 66 12.60 -16.86 11.75
C GLU A 66 14.01 -16.27 11.66
N LYS A 67 14.24 -15.40 10.68
CA LYS A 67 15.49 -14.64 10.58
C LYS A 67 15.73 -13.79 11.83
N TYR A 68 14.74 -13.01 12.27
CA TYR A 68 14.90 -12.15 13.44
C TYR A 68 15.13 -12.93 14.74
N GLN A 69 14.46 -14.07 14.92
CA GLN A 69 14.67 -14.94 16.07
C GLN A 69 16.10 -15.50 16.11
N SER A 70 16.59 -15.96 14.96
CA SER A 70 17.92 -16.58 14.87
C SER A 70 19.08 -15.58 14.97
N GLU A 71 18.94 -14.39 14.37
CA GLU A 71 20.02 -13.39 14.30
C GLU A 71 20.10 -12.51 15.55
N TYR A 72 18.96 -12.15 16.14
CA TYR A 72 18.92 -11.16 17.24
C TYR A 72 18.59 -11.75 18.60
N GLY A 73 18.20 -13.04 18.68
CA GLY A 73 17.94 -13.71 19.95
C GLY A 73 16.84 -13.06 20.77
N SER A 74 15.68 -12.80 20.14
CA SER A 74 14.54 -12.17 20.83
C SER A 74 14.02 -13.03 21.98
N ALA A 75 13.83 -12.43 23.15
CA ALA A 75 13.13 -13.04 24.29
C ALA A 75 11.61 -13.08 24.10
N GLU A 76 11.11 -12.44 23.04
CA GLU A 76 9.69 -12.40 22.70
C GLU A 76 9.22 -13.75 22.14
N SER A 77 7.98 -14.10 22.43
CA SER A 77 7.36 -15.27 21.82
C SER A 77 7.27 -15.08 20.29
N ARG A 78 7.29 -16.18 19.52
CA ARG A 78 7.14 -16.13 18.06
C ARG A 78 5.91 -15.33 17.63
N ALA A 79 4.79 -15.49 18.32
CA ALA A 79 3.54 -14.78 18.04
C ALA A 79 3.65 -13.27 18.29
N GLY A 80 4.34 -12.85 19.35
CA GLY A 80 4.57 -11.42 19.63
C GLY A 80 5.47 -10.79 18.57
N LEU A 81 6.53 -11.50 18.17
CA LEU A 81 7.44 -11.04 17.13
C LEU A 81 6.77 -10.98 15.75
N GLU A 82 5.92 -11.95 15.42
CA GLU A 82 5.11 -11.91 14.20
C GLU A 82 4.20 -10.68 14.19
N GLN A 83 3.54 -10.38 15.31
CA GLN A 83 2.68 -9.21 15.43
C GLN A 83 3.45 -7.90 15.29
N SER A 84 4.65 -7.80 15.86
CA SER A 84 5.47 -6.57 15.77
C SER A 84 6.13 -6.36 14.41
N LEU A 85 6.37 -7.44 13.66
CA LEU A 85 6.96 -7.37 12.32
C LEU A 85 5.91 -7.25 11.21
N ARG A 86 4.68 -7.70 11.41
CA ARG A 86 3.60 -7.56 10.43
C ARG A 86 3.38 -6.07 10.11
N TRP A 87 3.33 -5.72 8.83
CA TRP A 87 3.28 -4.35 8.31
C TRP A 87 4.57 -3.52 8.45
N SER A 88 5.63 -4.07 9.04
CA SER A 88 6.90 -3.37 9.13
C SER A 88 7.61 -3.32 7.79
N GLY A 89 8.56 -2.40 7.64
CA GLY A 89 9.44 -2.36 6.47
C GLY A 89 10.20 -3.68 6.23
N ALA A 90 10.46 -4.49 7.26
CA ALA A 90 11.13 -5.78 7.11
C ALA A 90 10.23 -6.84 6.45
N ASP A 91 8.94 -6.84 6.80
CA ASP A 91 7.91 -7.71 6.23
C ASP A 91 7.54 -7.29 4.80
N LEU A 92 7.57 -5.99 4.52
CA LEU A 92 7.15 -5.42 3.23
C LEU A 92 8.30 -5.23 2.22
N ALA A 93 9.51 -5.67 2.54
CA ALA A 93 10.71 -5.37 1.74
C ALA A 93 10.89 -6.21 0.47
N GLU A 94 10.23 -7.37 0.32
CA GLU A 94 10.54 -8.29 -0.79
C GLU A 94 9.71 -7.98 -2.04
N TYR A 95 8.40 -7.80 -1.91
CA TYR A 95 7.50 -7.59 -3.05
C TYR A 95 7.11 -6.12 -3.20
N LEU A 96 7.94 -5.38 -3.93
CA LEU A 96 7.74 -3.97 -4.27
C LEU A 96 7.31 -3.80 -5.73
N PHE A 97 6.31 -2.94 -5.95
CA PHE A 97 5.78 -2.59 -7.26
C PHE A 97 5.68 -1.07 -7.37
N ASP A 98 6.29 -0.50 -8.40
CA ASP A 98 6.14 0.92 -8.72
C ASP A 98 5.03 1.14 -9.78
N GLY A 99 4.58 2.39 -9.93
CA GLY A 99 3.65 2.75 -10.99
C GLY A 99 4.28 2.83 -12.39
N GLY A 100 5.60 2.64 -12.50
CA GLY A 100 6.38 2.74 -13.73
C GLY A 100 6.15 4.04 -14.48
N ALA A 101 6.22 3.97 -15.81
CA ALA A 101 5.99 5.11 -16.68
C ALA A 101 4.58 5.71 -16.53
N ALA A 102 3.57 4.87 -16.27
CA ALA A 102 2.18 5.31 -16.11
C ALA A 102 1.97 6.11 -14.81
N GLY A 103 2.55 5.64 -13.70
CA GLY A 103 2.57 6.33 -12.42
C GLY A 103 3.33 7.64 -12.51
N ASN A 104 4.50 7.64 -13.16
CA ASN A 104 5.26 8.87 -13.40
C ASN A 104 4.46 9.88 -14.23
N ALA A 105 3.79 9.45 -15.29
CA ALA A 105 2.94 10.34 -16.09
C ALA A 105 1.73 10.86 -15.31
N ALA A 106 1.11 10.03 -14.47
CA ALA A 106 0.03 10.42 -13.57
C ALA A 106 0.49 11.51 -12.59
N ALA A 107 1.61 11.29 -11.89
CA ALA A 107 2.19 12.27 -10.97
C ALA A 107 2.55 13.59 -11.67
N GLN A 108 3.21 13.51 -12.83
CA GLN A 108 3.54 14.67 -13.65
C GLN A 108 2.29 15.45 -14.11
N SER A 109 1.18 14.76 -14.38
CA SER A 109 -0.08 15.42 -14.74
C SER A 109 -0.64 16.27 -13.60
N VAL A 110 -0.47 15.83 -12.35
CA VAL A 110 -0.85 16.59 -11.15
C VAL A 110 0.07 17.81 -11.00
N GLN A 111 1.38 17.62 -11.10
CA GLN A 111 2.35 18.73 -11.05
C GLN A 111 2.06 19.80 -12.12
N ALA A 112 1.75 19.38 -13.35
CA ALA A 112 1.44 20.28 -14.46
C ALA A 112 0.15 21.09 -14.26
N ALA A 113 -0.71 20.69 -13.32
CA ALA A 113 -1.94 21.40 -13.00
C ALA A 113 -1.75 22.52 -11.97
N VAL A 114 -0.62 22.55 -11.25
CA VAL A 114 -0.26 23.59 -10.27
C VAL A 114 -0.07 24.92 -11.00
N ARG A 115 -0.71 25.99 -10.51
CA ARG A 115 -0.59 27.34 -11.08
C ARG A 115 0.10 28.31 -10.13
N GLN A 116 -0.04 28.06 -8.84
CA GLN A 116 0.51 28.83 -7.74
C GLN A 116 0.83 27.87 -6.59
N GLU A 117 1.71 28.28 -5.69
CA GLU A 117 2.16 27.46 -4.56
C GLU A 117 0.99 26.97 -3.69
N ALA A 118 -0.03 27.80 -3.50
CA ALA A 118 -1.23 27.44 -2.74
C ALA A 118 -2.10 26.32 -3.36
N ASP A 119 -1.84 25.92 -4.61
CA ASP A 119 -2.59 24.83 -5.25
C ASP A 119 -2.05 23.44 -4.84
N TRP A 120 -0.81 23.36 -4.31
CA TRP A 120 -0.16 22.10 -4.00
C TRP A 120 -0.94 21.26 -2.99
N ASP A 121 -1.35 21.87 -1.88
CA ASP A 121 -2.07 21.17 -0.81
C ASP A 121 -3.36 20.51 -1.33
N ASP A 122 -4.20 21.24 -2.09
CA ASP A 122 -5.46 20.70 -2.61
C ASP A 122 -5.24 19.61 -3.66
N LEU A 123 -4.26 19.81 -4.57
CA LEU A 123 -3.93 18.85 -5.60
C LEU A 123 -3.33 17.57 -5.02
N TYR A 124 -2.44 17.70 -4.03
CA TYR A 124 -1.83 16.58 -3.33
C TYR A 124 -2.86 15.84 -2.48
N ASP A 125 -3.73 16.53 -1.76
CA ASP A 125 -4.86 15.92 -1.03
C ASP A 125 -5.77 15.13 -1.96
N ARG A 126 -6.08 15.70 -3.13
CA ARG A 126 -6.93 15.02 -4.11
C ARG A 126 -6.25 13.80 -4.71
N PHE A 127 -4.94 13.88 -4.94
CA PHE A 127 -4.11 12.74 -5.36
C PHE A 127 -4.11 11.63 -4.29
N ARG A 128 -3.82 11.96 -3.02
CA ARG A 128 -3.84 11.02 -1.90
C ARG A 128 -5.19 10.32 -1.75
N ARG A 129 -6.30 11.03 -1.94
CA ARG A 129 -7.66 10.47 -1.85
C ARG A 129 -7.99 9.39 -2.91
N CYS A 130 -7.23 9.28 -4.00
CA CYS A 130 -7.43 8.22 -4.99
C CYS A 130 -7.03 6.83 -4.44
N PHE A 131 -6.01 6.77 -3.57
CA PHE A 131 -5.40 5.50 -3.17
C PHE A 131 -6.28 4.69 -2.20
N PRO A 132 -6.87 5.26 -1.13
CA PRO A 132 -7.75 4.49 -0.25
C PRO A 132 -9.00 3.95 -0.96
N ARG A 133 -9.51 4.69 -1.98
CA ARG A 133 -10.64 4.25 -2.81
C ARG A 133 -10.25 3.06 -3.69
N ALA A 134 -9.09 3.15 -4.35
CA ALA A 134 -8.53 2.07 -5.13
C ALA A 134 -8.28 0.82 -4.26
N CYS A 135 -7.69 1.00 -3.08
CA CYS A 135 -7.43 -0.05 -2.10
C CYS A 135 -8.71 -0.77 -1.66
N ARG A 136 -9.76 -0.02 -1.31
CA ARG A 136 -11.06 -0.61 -0.92
C ARG A 136 -11.63 -1.46 -2.05
N ARG A 137 -11.68 -0.91 -3.26
CA ARG A 137 -12.20 -1.61 -4.44
C ARG A 137 -11.39 -2.87 -4.75
N ALA A 138 -10.06 -2.79 -4.73
CA ALA A 138 -9.18 -3.94 -4.97
C ALA A 138 -9.38 -5.03 -3.91
N THR A 139 -9.49 -4.65 -2.64
CA THR A 139 -9.78 -5.57 -1.52
C THR A 139 -11.06 -6.35 -1.77
N GLU A 140 -12.16 -5.65 -2.09
CA GLU A 140 -13.46 -6.29 -2.35
C GLU A 140 -13.40 -7.29 -3.53
N ASP A 141 -12.79 -6.89 -4.65
CA ASP A 141 -12.73 -7.71 -5.85
C ASP A 141 -11.79 -8.93 -5.68
N LEU A 142 -10.64 -8.76 -5.03
CA LEU A 142 -9.68 -9.83 -4.77
C LEU A 142 -10.21 -10.87 -3.77
N LEU A 143 -10.90 -10.42 -2.71
CA LEU A 143 -11.59 -11.30 -1.76
C LEU A 143 -12.70 -12.09 -2.46
N ARG A 144 -13.52 -11.41 -3.28
CA ARG A 144 -14.59 -12.06 -4.06
C ARG A 144 -14.03 -13.11 -5.03
N ALA A 145 -12.90 -12.81 -5.66
CA ALA A 145 -12.20 -13.72 -6.57
C ALA A 145 -11.43 -14.85 -5.85
N LYS A 146 -11.33 -14.80 -4.50
CA LYS A 146 -10.58 -15.74 -3.66
C LYS A 146 -9.10 -15.85 -4.08
N LEU A 147 -8.50 -14.70 -4.42
CA LEU A 147 -7.10 -14.62 -4.84
C LEU A 147 -6.13 -14.30 -3.69
N VAL A 148 -6.68 -13.92 -2.54
CA VAL A 148 -5.96 -13.43 -1.35
C VAL A 148 -6.53 -14.06 -0.07
N ALA A 149 -5.86 -13.85 1.06
CA ALA A 149 -6.32 -14.30 2.37
C ALA A 149 -7.72 -13.73 2.72
N PRO A 150 -8.54 -14.43 3.52
CA PRO A 150 -9.89 -13.97 3.88
C PRO A 150 -9.93 -12.62 4.63
N ASP A 151 -8.85 -12.27 5.31
CA ASP A 151 -8.65 -11.02 6.05
C ASP A 151 -7.70 -10.06 5.32
N PHE A 152 -7.46 -10.29 4.03
CA PHE A 152 -6.67 -9.38 3.21
C PHE A 152 -7.19 -7.95 3.29
N VAL A 153 -6.27 -7.01 3.45
CA VAL A 153 -6.56 -5.58 3.32
C VAL A 153 -5.53 -4.89 2.45
N ALA A 154 -6.02 -3.97 1.60
CA ALA A 154 -5.19 -2.97 0.96
C ALA A 154 -5.34 -1.61 1.66
N VAL A 155 -4.23 -0.93 1.90
CA VAL A 155 -4.18 0.38 2.59
C VAL A 155 -3.22 1.33 1.89
N ALA A 156 -3.24 2.58 2.31
CA ALA A 156 -2.27 3.60 1.92
C ALA A 156 -1.82 4.33 3.18
N CYS A 157 -0.50 4.43 3.39
CA CYS A 157 0.11 5.21 4.47
C CYS A 157 0.80 6.43 3.90
N ASP A 158 0.67 7.59 4.55
CA ASP A 158 1.36 8.80 4.13
C ASP A 158 2.83 8.82 4.56
N GLU A 159 3.45 9.99 4.45
CA GLU A 159 4.85 10.22 4.75
C GLU A 159 5.21 10.03 6.23
N ASP A 160 4.23 10.17 7.14
CA ASP A 160 4.40 9.96 8.58
C ASP A 160 4.06 8.51 8.98
N GLU A 161 3.90 7.62 8.00
CA GLU A 161 3.45 6.22 8.15
C GLU A 161 2.01 6.11 8.73
N GLU A 162 1.24 7.20 8.72
CA GLU A 162 -0.16 7.21 9.16
C GLU A 162 -1.10 6.77 8.04
N LEU A 163 -2.19 6.08 8.39
CA LEU A 163 -3.19 5.64 7.40
C LEU A 163 -3.89 6.84 6.75
N ILE A 164 -3.75 6.98 5.42
CA ILE A 164 -4.49 7.96 4.63
C ILE A 164 -5.95 7.50 4.58
N ALA A 165 -6.86 8.24 5.25
CA ALA A 165 -8.33 8.15 5.24
C ALA A 165 -8.94 6.73 5.06
N PRO A 166 -9.79 6.23 5.98
CA PRO A 166 -10.02 4.80 6.14
C PRO A 166 -10.47 4.08 4.86
N SER A 167 -9.56 3.32 4.23
CA SER A 167 -9.93 2.23 3.32
C SER A 167 -10.60 1.09 4.09
N LEU A 168 -10.35 1.02 5.41
CA LEU A 168 -10.76 -0.02 6.34
C LEU A 168 -12.09 0.29 7.06
N THR A 169 -12.83 -0.75 7.42
CA THR A 169 -13.90 -0.65 8.43
C THR A 169 -13.31 -0.49 9.84
N PRO A 170 -14.07 -0.01 10.83
CA PRO A 170 -13.61 0.07 12.22
C PRO A 170 -13.10 -1.28 12.77
N GLU A 171 -13.73 -2.38 12.40
CA GLU A 171 -13.33 -3.73 12.82
C GLU A 171 -11.99 -4.15 12.19
N GLN A 172 -11.76 -3.80 10.92
CA GLN A 172 -10.48 -4.03 10.25
C GLN A 172 -9.39 -3.14 10.86
N LEU A 173 -9.69 -1.89 11.15
CA LEU A 173 -8.76 -0.97 11.81
C LEU A 173 -8.34 -1.53 13.18
N GLN A 174 -9.30 -1.92 14.02
CA GLN A 174 -9.01 -2.51 15.34
C GLN A 174 -8.20 -3.81 15.25
N ARG A 175 -8.41 -4.61 14.20
CA ARG A 175 -7.70 -5.88 14.02
C ARG A 175 -6.27 -5.70 13.53
N HIS A 176 -6.07 -4.87 12.51
CA HIS A 176 -4.79 -4.78 11.80
C HIS A 176 -3.90 -3.66 12.34
N PHE A 177 -4.50 -2.60 12.89
CA PHE A 177 -3.81 -1.42 13.39
C PHE A 177 -4.45 -0.90 14.69
N PRO A 178 -4.43 -1.70 15.78
CA PRO A 178 -5.06 -1.35 17.06
C PRO A 178 -4.52 -0.06 17.69
N GLU A 179 -3.31 0.37 17.33
CA GLU A 179 -2.68 1.62 17.77
C GLU A 179 -3.39 2.89 17.27
N PHE A 180 -4.21 2.78 16.22
CA PHE A 180 -4.96 3.89 15.63
C PHE A 180 -6.44 3.95 16.11
N VAL A 181 -6.82 3.15 17.12
CA VAL A 181 -8.20 3.07 17.66
C VAL A 181 -8.29 3.57 19.10
#